data_AF-A0A0J7XT00-F1
#
_entry.id   AF-A0A0J7XT00-F1
#
_cell.length_a   1.000
_cell.length_b   1.000
_cell.length_c   1.000
_cell.angle_alpha   90.00
_cell.angle_beta   90.00
_cell.angle_gamma   90.00
#
_symmetry.space_group_name_H-M   'P 1'
#
loop_
_entity.id
_entity.type
_entity.pdbx_description
1 polymer ?
#
loop_
_entity_poly.entity_id
_entity_poly.type
_entity_poly.pdbx_seq_one_letter_code
_entity_poly.pdbx_strand_id
1 'polypeptide(L)'
;MSLSVLLTAALMGQSVISLAMDQPRSDVTEVAYRELSEGQSQAAVRKLEANGALRSEDPAALINLGAAYIRAGQGDKALAAYRAAAATPERYDLELADGSWMDSRQAARMALKGLMASRTVATR
;
A
#
# COMPACT_ATOMS: atom_id res chain seq x y z
N MET A 1 -44.95 41.55 -40.59
CA MET A 1 -44.74 40.27 -41.31
C MET A 1 -44.62 39.18 -40.27
N SER A 2 -45.56 38.24 -40.29
CA SER A 2 -45.61 37.07 -39.42
C SER A 2 -44.56 36.06 -39.87
N LEU A 3 -43.81 35.42 -38.95
CA LEU A 3 -43.31 34.07 -39.17
C LEU A 3 -42.85 33.40 -37.84
N SER A 4 -43.64 32.40 -37.46
CA SER A 4 -43.24 31.09 -36.91
C SER A 4 -42.55 30.95 -35.54
N VAL A 5 -43.39 30.48 -34.62
CA VAL A 5 -43.15 29.51 -33.53
C VAL A 5 -42.15 28.41 -33.91
N LEU A 6 -41.31 28.00 -32.95
CA LEU A 6 -41.10 26.59 -32.61
C LEU A 6 -40.59 26.44 -31.18
N LEU A 7 -41.53 26.11 -30.30
CA LEU A 7 -41.27 25.46 -29.03
C LEU A 7 -40.78 24.04 -29.34
N THR A 8 -39.57 23.68 -28.96
CA THR A 8 -39.17 22.27 -28.85
C THR A 8 -38.53 22.05 -27.50
N ALA A 9 -39.35 21.57 -26.57
CA ALA A 9 -38.90 20.87 -25.39
C ALA A 9 -38.25 19.54 -25.84
N ALA A 10 -36.97 19.37 -25.55
CA ALA A 10 -36.29 18.08 -25.59
C ALA A 10 -35.77 17.77 -24.18
N LEU A 11 -36.68 17.24 -23.36
CA LEU A 11 -36.37 16.62 -22.08
C LEU A 11 -35.94 15.17 -22.38
N MET A 12 -34.67 14.91 -22.67
CA MET A 12 -34.17 13.56 -22.92
C MET A 12 -32.73 13.42 -22.38
N GLY A 13 -32.58 12.54 -21.39
CA GLY A 13 -31.34 11.79 -21.20
C GLY A 13 -30.31 12.37 -20.23
N GLN A 14 -30.66 12.53 -18.96
CA GLN A 14 -29.65 12.43 -17.90
C GLN A 14 -29.20 10.96 -17.79
N SER A 15 -28.28 10.57 -18.64
CA SER A 15 -27.45 9.40 -18.42
C SER A 15 -26.01 9.88 -18.34
N VAL A 16 -25.68 10.52 -17.21
CA VAL A 16 -24.33 10.45 -16.68
C VAL A 16 -24.07 8.98 -16.41
N ILE A 17 -23.57 8.27 -17.42
CA ILE A 17 -22.86 7.03 -17.20
C ILE A 17 -21.65 7.47 -16.39
N SER A 18 -21.78 7.42 -15.07
CA SER A 18 -20.64 7.32 -14.18
C SER A 18 -19.97 6.02 -14.59
N LEU A 19 -19.10 6.11 -15.59
CA LEU A 19 -17.95 5.23 -15.67
C LEU A 19 -17.25 5.49 -14.34
N ALA A 20 -17.61 4.66 -13.35
CA ALA A 20 -16.68 4.24 -12.33
C ALA A 20 -15.52 3.62 -13.11
N MET A 21 -14.68 4.49 -13.68
CA MET A 21 -13.28 4.19 -13.85
C MET A 21 -12.89 3.80 -12.45
N ASP A 22 -12.69 2.50 -12.27
CA ASP A 22 -11.92 1.90 -11.20
C ASP A 22 -10.71 2.80 -11.04
N GLN A 23 -10.80 3.76 -10.11
CA GLN A 23 -9.70 4.67 -9.85
C GLN A 23 -8.60 3.72 -9.42
N PRO A 24 -7.45 3.66 -10.13
CA PRO A 24 -6.35 2.82 -9.68
C PRO A 24 -6.15 3.20 -8.22
N ARG A 25 -6.25 2.19 -7.36
CA ARG A 25 -6.30 2.25 -5.90
C ARG A 25 -5.12 3.08 -5.40
N SER A 26 -5.24 4.40 -5.48
CA SER A 26 -4.16 5.38 -5.31
C SER A 26 -4.07 5.84 -3.86
N ASP A 27 -5.02 5.40 -3.03
CA ASP A 27 -4.93 5.39 -1.57
C ASP A 27 -3.83 4.47 -1.05
N VAL A 28 -3.32 3.52 -1.86
CA VAL A 28 -2.20 2.64 -1.47
C VAL A 28 -0.91 3.44 -1.32
N THR A 29 -0.77 4.62 -1.94
CA THR A 29 0.48 5.40 -1.88
C THR A 29 0.67 6.13 -0.54
N GLU A 30 -0.37 6.31 0.28
CA GLU A 30 -0.22 6.88 1.64
C GLU A 30 0.06 5.82 2.72
N VAL A 31 0.78 4.76 2.36
CA VAL A 31 1.24 3.66 3.24
C VAL A 31 2.35 4.10 4.19
N ALA A 32 2.01 4.96 5.14
CA ALA A 32 2.86 5.40 6.25
C ALA A 32 4.26 5.92 5.88
N TYR A 33 4.50 6.30 4.62
CA TYR A 33 5.82 6.73 4.14
C TYR A 33 6.39 7.86 4.98
N ARG A 34 5.56 8.85 5.32
CA ARG A 34 5.94 10.00 6.16
C ARG A 34 6.37 9.55 7.55
N GLU A 35 5.53 8.79 8.24
CA GLU A 35 5.82 8.30 9.59
C GLU A 35 7.07 7.41 9.58
N LEU A 36 7.25 6.64 8.51
CA LEU A 36 8.40 5.79 8.30
C LEU A 36 9.69 6.60 8.05
N SER A 37 9.65 7.66 7.24
CA SER A 37 10.81 8.51 6.92
C SER A 37 11.20 9.45 8.07
N GLU A 38 10.22 9.89 8.86
CA GLU A 38 10.42 10.70 10.07
C GLU A 38 10.82 9.85 11.31
N GLY A 39 10.96 8.53 11.16
CA GLY A 39 11.33 7.63 12.25
C GLY A 39 10.24 7.38 13.30
N GLN A 40 9.01 7.83 13.06
CA GLN A 40 7.84 7.68 13.92
C GLN A 40 7.25 6.27 13.87
N SER A 41 8.06 5.29 14.23
CA SER A 41 7.79 3.86 14.03
C SER A 41 6.47 3.39 14.65
N GLN A 42 6.15 3.86 15.85
CA GLN A 42 4.88 3.52 16.51
C GLN A 42 3.66 4.17 15.83
N ALA A 43 3.82 5.38 15.28
CA ALA A 43 2.75 6.02 14.52
C ALA A 43 2.51 5.29 13.19
N ALA A 44 3.59 4.88 12.51
CA ALA A 44 3.52 4.06 11.30
C ALA A 44 2.79 2.72 11.55
N VAL A 45 3.14 2.00 12.64
CA VAL A 45 2.43 0.77 13.02
C VAL A 45 0.93 1.02 13.19
N ARG A 46 0.55 2.03 13.99
CA ARG A 46 -0.87 2.34 14.23
C ARG A 46 -1.61 2.68 12.94
N LYS A 47 -1.02 3.50 12.06
CA LYS A 47 -1.62 3.89 10.78
C LYS A 47 -1.84 2.67 9.88
N LEU A 48 -0.82 1.82 9.75
CA LEU A 48 -0.89 0.62 8.89
C LEU A 48 -1.87 -0.43 9.43
N GLU A 49 -1.90 -0.63 10.75
CA GLU A 49 -2.89 -1.52 11.39
C GLU A 49 -4.32 -0.99 11.24
N ALA A 50 -4.53 0.32 11.46
CA ALA A 50 -5.84 0.97 11.30
C ALA A 50 -6.34 0.91 9.84
N ASN A 51 -5.43 1.03 8.87
CA ASN A 51 -5.74 0.90 7.45
C ASN A 51 -5.90 -0.57 7.00
N GLY A 52 -5.79 -1.53 7.93
CA GLY A 52 -6.06 -2.93 7.65
C GLY A 52 -4.96 -3.63 6.85
N ALA A 53 -3.69 -3.20 6.95
CA ALA A 53 -2.57 -3.80 6.20
C ALA A 53 -2.44 -5.33 6.36
N LEU A 54 -2.83 -5.88 7.51
CA LEU A 54 -2.84 -7.34 7.73
C LEU A 54 -3.99 -8.07 7.02
N ARG A 55 -5.04 -7.34 6.61
CA ARG A 55 -6.23 -7.86 5.91
C ARG A 55 -6.23 -7.56 4.42
N SER A 56 -5.42 -6.60 3.96
CA SER A 56 -5.46 -6.11 2.58
C SER A 56 -4.85 -7.08 1.57
N GLU A 57 -4.10 -8.10 2.02
CA GLU A 57 -3.27 -8.99 1.18
C GLU A 57 -2.31 -8.23 0.24
N ASP A 58 -2.15 -6.92 0.46
CA ASP A 58 -1.28 -6.06 -0.33
C ASP A 58 0.16 -6.21 0.15
N PRO A 59 1.07 -6.72 -0.70
CA PRO A 59 2.46 -6.91 -0.30
C PRO A 59 3.17 -5.60 0.06
N ALA A 60 2.82 -4.46 -0.56
CA ALA A 60 3.44 -3.18 -0.22
C ALA A 60 3.07 -2.74 1.20
N ALA A 61 1.78 -2.80 1.55
CA ALA A 61 1.31 -2.50 2.90
C ALA A 61 1.91 -3.44 3.96
N LEU A 62 2.01 -4.74 3.66
CA LEU A 62 2.61 -5.73 4.54
C LEU A 62 4.13 -5.51 4.72
N ILE A 63 4.85 -5.12 3.67
CA ILE A 63 6.28 -4.79 3.74
C ILE A 63 6.50 -3.53 4.58
N ASN A 64 5.69 -2.50 4.39
CA ASN A 64 5.76 -1.27 5.18
C ASN A 64 5.43 -1.53 6.65
N LEU A 65 4.46 -2.41 6.93
CA LEU A 65 4.14 -2.83 8.29
C LEU A 65 5.28 -3.62 8.92
N GLY A 66 5.91 -4.53 8.18
CA GLY A 66 7.12 -5.22 8.62
C GLY A 66 8.24 -4.25 8.97
N ALA A 67 8.47 -3.24 8.12
CA ALA A 67 9.50 -2.23 8.34
C ALA A 67 9.21 -1.36 9.57
N ALA A 68 7.94 -1.00 9.79
CA ALA A 68 7.49 -0.29 10.97
C ALA A 68 7.73 -1.12 12.25
N TYR A 69 7.39 -2.40 12.21
CA TYR A 69 7.60 -3.32 13.34
C TYR A 69 9.08 -3.48 13.69
N ILE A 70 9.98 -3.61 12.71
CA ILE A 70 11.43 -3.67 12.97
C ILE A 70 11.89 -2.44 13.73
N ARG A 71 11.54 -1.24 13.26
CA ARG A 71 11.98 0.00 13.91
C ARG A 71 11.32 0.24 15.26
N ALA A 72 10.17 -0.37 15.49
CA ALA A 72 9.49 -0.40 16.78
C ALA A 72 9.99 -1.51 17.73
N GLY A 73 11.01 -2.30 17.35
CA GLY A 73 11.53 -3.42 18.16
C GLY A 73 10.66 -4.68 18.18
N GLN A 74 9.61 -4.73 17.35
CA GLN A 74 8.62 -5.80 17.31
C GLN A 74 9.00 -6.86 16.26
N GLY A 75 10.19 -7.45 16.42
CA GLY A 75 10.75 -8.32 15.39
C GLY A 75 9.87 -9.51 14.99
N ASP A 76 9.14 -10.12 15.92
CA ASP A 76 8.33 -11.32 15.60
C ASP A 76 7.12 -10.96 14.72
N LYS A 77 6.51 -9.80 14.97
CA LYS A 77 5.47 -9.27 14.11
C LYS A 77 6.01 -8.90 12.73
N ALA A 78 7.23 -8.35 12.66
CA ALA A 78 7.89 -8.08 11.39
C ALA A 78 8.10 -9.37 10.58
N LEU A 79 8.55 -10.45 11.23
CA LEU A 79 8.71 -11.75 10.59
C LEU A 79 7.39 -12.24 9.98
N ALA A 80 6.29 -12.14 10.72
CA ALA A 80 4.97 -12.53 10.24
C ALA A 80 4.52 -11.68 9.03
N ALA A 81 4.66 -10.36 9.11
CA ALA A 81 4.27 -9.45 8.03
C ALA A 81 5.07 -9.70 6.74
N TYR A 82 6.39 -9.87 6.82
CA TYR A 82 7.21 -10.16 5.64
C TYR A 82 6.95 -11.56 5.07
N ARG A 83 6.62 -12.56 5.91
CA ARG A 83 6.19 -13.88 5.41
C ARG A 83 4.87 -13.79 4.64
N ALA A 84 3.91 -13.01 5.16
CA ALA A 84 2.66 -12.77 4.47
C ALA A 84 2.91 -12.09 3.11
N ALA A 85 3.71 -11.01 3.08
CA ALA A 85 4.07 -10.33 1.84
C ALA A 85 4.77 -11.24 0.82
N ALA A 86 5.66 -12.13 1.28
CA ALA A 86 6.34 -13.07 0.38
C ALA A 86 5.40 -14.17 -0.18
N ALA A 87 4.24 -14.36 0.44
CA ALA A 87 3.24 -15.35 0.05
C ALA A 87 2.12 -14.77 -0.83
N THR A 88 2.03 -13.44 -0.99
CA THR A 88 1.01 -12.83 -1.86
C THR A 88 1.23 -13.25 -3.31
N PRO A 89 0.17 -13.66 -4.04
CA PRO A 89 0.24 -13.93 -5.47
C PRO A 89 0.62 -12.68 -6.28
N GLU A 90 0.03 -11.54 -5.92
CA GLU A 90 0.23 -10.23 -6.51
C GLU A 90 1.67 -9.76 -6.31
N ARG A 91 2.16 -9.05 -7.33
CA ARG A 91 3.52 -8.53 -7.38
C ARG A 91 3.50 -7.08 -7.85
N TYR A 92 4.13 -6.23 -7.07
CA TYR A 92 4.36 -4.83 -7.42
C TYR A 92 5.85 -4.56 -7.54
N ASP A 93 6.22 -3.68 -8.46
CA ASP A 93 7.55 -3.08 -8.43
C ASP A 93 7.56 -2.04 -7.31
N LEU A 94 8.47 -2.21 -6.35
CA LEU A 94 8.62 -1.33 -5.20
C LEU A 94 9.95 -0.58 -5.32
N GLU A 95 9.91 0.73 -5.12
CA GLU A 95 11.11 1.53 -4.91
C GLU A 95 11.65 1.26 -3.50
N LEU A 96 12.94 0.91 -3.42
CA LEU A 96 13.65 0.71 -2.18
C LEU A 96 14.20 2.04 -1.65
N ALA A 97 14.71 2.02 -0.42
CA ALA A 97 15.28 3.21 0.22
C ALA A 97 16.50 3.80 -0.54
N ASP A 98 17.16 3.00 -1.39
CA ASP A 98 18.29 3.43 -2.22
C ASP A 98 17.86 3.92 -3.63
N GLY A 99 16.55 3.99 -3.90
CA GLY A 99 15.98 4.40 -5.18
C GLY A 99 15.97 3.31 -6.25
N SER A 100 16.50 2.11 -5.96
CA SER A 100 16.39 0.98 -6.86
C SER A 100 14.98 0.36 -6.81
N TRP A 101 14.58 -0.31 -7.87
CA TRP A 101 13.27 -0.97 -7.96
C TRP A 101 13.42 -2.48 -7.81
N MET A 102 12.50 -3.09 -7.06
CA MET A 102 12.48 -4.53 -6.83
C MET A 102 11.07 -5.08 -6.72
N ASP A 103 10.84 -6.28 -7.28
CA ASP A 103 9.59 -7.02 -7.07
C ASP A 103 9.31 -7.20 -5.57
N SER A 104 8.11 -6.83 -5.17
CA SER A 104 7.59 -6.93 -3.81
C SER A 104 7.89 -8.27 -3.11
N ARG A 105 7.75 -9.41 -3.80
CA ARG A 105 8.07 -10.72 -3.23
C ARG A 105 9.57 -10.88 -2.96
N GLN A 106 10.40 -10.37 -3.85
CA GLN A 106 11.85 -10.35 -3.68
C GLN A 106 12.24 -9.41 -2.53
N ALA A 107 11.60 -8.24 -2.43
CA ALA A 107 11.75 -7.29 -1.33
C ALA A 107 11.42 -7.91 0.03
N ALA A 108 10.29 -8.60 0.14
CA ALA A 108 9.91 -9.30 1.36
C ALA A 108 10.92 -10.39 1.76
N ARG A 109 11.41 -11.19 0.80
CA ARG A 109 12.42 -12.23 1.06
C ARG A 109 13.77 -11.65 1.47
N MET A 110 14.17 -10.54 0.86
CA MET A 110 15.37 -9.82 1.25
C MET A 110 15.25 -9.31 2.68
N ALA A 111 14.13 -8.70 3.04
CA ALA A 111 13.85 -8.23 4.40
C ALA A 111 13.85 -9.37 5.43
N LEU A 112 13.28 -10.54 5.09
CA LEU A 112 13.34 -11.75 5.92
C LEU A 112 14.79 -12.20 6.18
N LYS A 113 15.60 -12.28 5.13
CA LYS A 113 17.01 -12.66 5.24
C LYS A 113 17.77 -11.70 6.14
N GLY A 114 17.57 -10.40 5.96
CA GLY A 114 18.16 -9.36 6.81
C GLY A 114 17.78 -9.51 8.28
N LEU A 115 16.48 -9.64 8.56
CA LEU A 115 15.97 -9.83 9.93
C LEU A 115 16.56 -11.07 10.62
N MET A 116 16.59 -12.20 9.93
CA MET A 116 17.12 -13.46 10.49
C MET A 116 18.64 -13.37 10.76
N ALA A 117 19.38 -12.69 9.89
CA ALA A 117 20.81 -12.47 10.09
C ALA A 117 21.06 -11.58 11.32
N SER A 118 20.35 -10.46 11.45
CA SER A 118 20.47 -9.55 12.61
C SER A 118 20.14 -10.25 13.93
N ARG A 119 19.11 -11.11 13.96
CA ARG A 119 18.77 -11.89 15.16
C ARG A 119 19.87 -12.86 15.57
N THR A 120 20.44 -13.57 14.60
CA THR A 120 21.54 -14.52 14.86
C THR A 120 22.74 -13.83 15.49
N VAL A 121 23.05 -12.60 15.03
CA VAL A 121 24.13 -11.79 15.61
C VAL A 121 23.76 -11.33 17.03
N ALA A 122 22.53 -10.90 17.29
CA ALA A 122 22.10 -10.42 18.61
C ALA A 122 22.06 -11.51 19.69
N THR A 123 22.00 -12.79 19.32
CA THR A 123 21.99 -13.92 20.25
C THR A 123 23.39 -14.47 20.60
N ARG A 124 24.46 -13.91 20.03
CA ARG A 124 25.85 -14.29 20.30
C ARG A 124 26.49 -13.31 21.28
#